data_AF-A0A101I851-F1
#
_entry.id   AF-A0A101I851-F1
#
_cell.length_a   1.000
_cell.length_b   1.000
_cell.length_c   1.000
_cell.angle_alpha   90.00
_cell.angle_beta   90.00
_cell.angle_gamma   90.00
#
_symmetry.space_group_name_H-M   'P 1'
#
loop_
_entity.id
_entity.type
_entity.pdbx_description
1 polymer ?
#
loop_
_entity_poly.entity_id
_entity_poly.type
_entity_poly.pdbx_seq_one_letter_code
_entity_poly.pdbx_strand_id
1 'polypeptide(L)'
;MFDRDRAKHLLVEEFRVHPDARLSDYYKLLFQGVFGSEHMMNDERSAGQVLAEELESAESFDQPLWSDISYVSRVFRVNLKVIKMNLISLDDYTRAFLDCAKIKSTLTSVEWSREWQGALELIGEMRLTNADRDEIARTLEAASLTLPMHHSKQYKERYNPHYRIFTKEQFSALFAYER
;
A
#
# COMPACT_ATOMS: atom_id res chain seq x y z
N MET A 1 -7.57 -3.00 16.99
CA MET A 1 -7.49 -4.37 17.53
C MET A 1 -7.00 -5.21 16.38
N PHE A 2 -5.75 -5.66 16.47
CA PHE A 2 -5.07 -6.41 15.43
C PHE A 2 -5.85 -7.66 15.05
N ASP A 3 -6.39 -7.67 13.84
CA ASP A 3 -7.01 -8.84 13.23
C ASP A 3 -5.91 -9.72 12.64
N ARG A 4 -5.43 -10.66 13.47
CA ARG A 4 -4.32 -11.54 13.14
C ARG A 4 -4.60 -12.39 11.89
N ASP A 5 -5.83 -12.84 11.67
CA ASP A 5 -6.18 -13.69 10.54
C ASP A 5 -6.17 -12.91 9.23
N ARG A 6 -6.72 -11.68 9.23
CA ARG A 6 -6.65 -10.80 8.05
C ARG A 6 -5.22 -10.35 7.75
N ALA A 7 -4.46 -9.99 8.78
CA ALA A 7 -3.06 -9.62 8.61
C ALA A 7 -2.25 -10.78 8.01
N LYS A 8 -2.45 -12.00 8.52
CA LYS A 8 -1.82 -13.20 7.96
C LYS A 8 -2.22 -13.46 6.52
N HIS A 9 -3.51 -13.34 6.19
CA HIS A 9 -3.98 -13.51 4.81
C HIS A 9 -3.33 -12.50 3.87
N LEU A 10 -3.29 -11.22 4.26
CA LEU A 10 -2.64 -10.16 3.50
C LEU A 10 -1.15 -10.42 3.27
N LEU A 11 -0.42 -10.82 4.32
CA LEU A 11 1.01 -11.14 4.22
C LEU A 11 1.28 -12.34 3.33
N VAL A 12 0.47 -13.39 3.42
CA VAL A 12 0.59 -14.58 2.56
C VAL A 12 0.30 -14.25 1.11
N GLU A 13 -0.71 -13.43 0.85
CA GLU A 13 -1.03 -12.98 -0.51
C GLU A 13 0.08 -12.10 -1.08
N GLU A 14 0.64 -11.18 -0.29
CA GLU A 14 1.78 -10.37 -0.71
C GLU A 14 3.00 -11.25 -1.02
N PHE A 15 3.30 -12.25 -0.18
CA PHE A 15 4.39 -13.20 -0.45
C PHE A 15 4.17 -13.97 -1.76
N ARG A 16 2.92 -14.29 -2.09
CA ARG A 16 2.57 -15.01 -3.32
C ARG A 16 2.74 -14.14 -4.56
N VAL A 17 2.34 -12.87 -4.50
CA VAL A 17 2.40 -11.92 -5.62
C VAL A 17 3.80 -11.34 -5.77
N HIS A 18 4.46 -11.03 -4.66
CA HIS A 18 5.74 -10.36 -4.56
C HIS A 18 6.76 -11.21 -3.75
N PRO A 19 7.21 -12.37 -4.27
CA PRO A 19 8.10 -13.28 -3.53
C PRO A 19 9.46 -12.67 -3.14
N ASP A 20 9.95 -11.68 -3.91
CA ASP A 20 11.17 -10.93 -3.62
C ASP A 20 10.95 -9.71 -2.68
N ALA A 21 9.76 -9.56 -2.08
CA ALA A 21 9.48 -8.49 -1.12
C ALA A 21 10.29 -8.66 0.17
N ARG A 22 10.81 -7.56 0.69
CA ARG A 22 11.56 -7.52 1.95
C ARG A 22 10.69 -7.08 3.10
N LEU A 23 11.21 -7.17 4.31
CA LEU A 23 10.52 -6.65 5.50
C LEU A 23 10.01 -5.21 5.34
N SER A 24 10.83 -4.30 4.81
CA SER A 24 10.39 -2.91 4.60
C SER A 24 9.17 -2.77 3.69
N ASP A 25 9.02 -3.68 2.73
CA ASP A 25 7.87 -3.72 1.84
C ASP A 25 6.61 -4.22 2.59
N TYR A 26 6.75 -5.25 3.44
CA TYR A 26 5.66 -5.71 4.32
C TYR A 26 5.24 -4.65 5.34
N TYR A 27 6.20 -3.94 5.94
CA TYR A 27 5.91 -2.81 6.82
C TYR A 27 5.10 -1.76 6.06
N LYS A 28 5.54 -1.39 4.85
CA LYS A 28 4.87 -0.38 4.04
C LYS A 28 3.44 -0.82 3.68
N LEU A 29 3.26 -2.08 3.31
CA LEU A 29 1.95 -2.66 3.02
C LEU A 29 0.98 -2.51 4.19
N LEU A 30 1.41 -2.93 5.38
CA LEU A 30 0.59 -2.83 6.59
C LEU A 30 0.37 -1.38 7.01
N PHE A 31 1.40 -0.53 6.86
CA PHE A 31 1.28 0.90 7.13
C PHE A 31 0.22 1.53 6.23
N GLN A 32 0.20 1.21 4.93
CA GLN A 32 -0.84 1.66 4.01
C GLN A 32 -2.22 1.07 4.34
N GLY A 33 -2.29 -0.15 4.86
CA GLY A 33 -3.52 -0.78 5.32
C GLY A 33 -4.15 -0.11 6.55
N VAL A 34 -3.36 0.68 7.29
CA VAL A 34 -3.79 1.46 8.46
C VAL A 34 -3.99 2.93 8.11
N PHE A 35 -2.95 3.56 7.56
CA PHE A 35 -2.86 5.00 7.31
C PHE A 35 -3.34 5.44 5.93
N GLY A 36 -3.65 4.51 5.04
CA GLY A 36 -4.21 4.82 3.73
C GLY A 36 -3.26 5.64 2.85
N SER A 37 -3.81 6.65 2.17
CA SER A 37 -3.08 7.63 1.35
C SER A 37 -2.72 8.91 2.09
N GLU A 38 -2.82 8.92 3.43
CA GLU A 38 -2.37 10.03 4.26
C GLU A 38 -0.92 10.33 3.85
N HIS A 39 -0.61 11.60 3.52
CA HIS A 39 0.69 12.13 3.06
C HIS A 39 0.92 12.35 1.55
N MET A 40 -0.02 12.10 0.63
CA MET A 40 0.20 12.42 -0.80
C MET A 40 -0.69 13.55 -1.33
N MET A 41 -0.02 14.67 -1.67
CA MET A 41 -0.47 15.83 -2.47
C MET A 41 -1.77 16.54 -2.04
N ASN A 42 -1.66 17.84 -1.74
CA ASN A 42 -2.79 18.69 -1.34
C ASN A 42 -3.50 19.42 -2.50
N ASP A 43 -3.08 19.25 -3.76
CA ASP A 43 -3.62 19.99 -4.91
C ASP A 43 -3.97 19.08 -6.10
N GLU A 44 -5.22 19.15 -6.55
CA GLU A 44 -5.83 18.33 -7.60
C GLU A 44 -5.19 18.50 -8.98
N ARG A 45 -4.92 19.75 -9.37
CA ARG A 45 -4.32 20.03 -10.68
C ARG A 45 -2.89 19.49 -10.75
N SER A 46 -2.15 19.63 -9.65
CA SER A 46 -0.81 19.06 -9.54
C SER A 46 -0.83 17.53 -9.52
N ALA A 47 -1.81 16.92 -8.84
CA ALA A 47 -1.93 15.47 -8.75
C ALA A 47 -2.23 14.84 -10.13
N GLY A 48 -3.17 15.39 -10.90
CA GLY A 48 -3.49 14.88 -12.23
C GLY A 48 -2.31 14.92 -13.19
N GLN A 49 -1.53 16.01 -13.18
CA GLN A 49 -0.32 16.13 -14.01
C GLN A 49 0.76 15.13 -13.60
N VAL A 50 1.03 14.99 -12.30
CA VAL A 50 2.02 14.02 -11.80
C VAL A 50 1.60 12.59 -12.14
N LEU A 51 0.31 12.25 -12.00
CA LEU A 51 -0.18 10.93 -12.37
C LEU A 51 -0.10 10.68 -13.87
N ALA A 52 -0.37 11.69 -14.71
CA ALA A 52 -0.19 11.60 -16.15
C ALA A 52 1.28 11.36 -16.55
N GLU A 53 2.21 12.12 -15.97
CA GLU A 53 3.64 11.97 -16.22
C GLU A 53 4.16 10.60 -15.77
N GLU A 54 3.71 10.11 -14.61
CA GLU A 54 4.02 8.77 -14.13
C GLU A 54 3.46 7.70 -15.07
N LEU A 55 2.23 7.88 -15.56
CA LEU A 55 1.59 6.95 -16.49
C LEU A 55 2.33 6.86 -17.84
N GLU A 56 2.87 7.98 -18.33
CA GLU A 56 3.62 8.03 -19.58
C GLU A 56 5.07 7.52 -19.42
N SER A 57 5.69 7.74 -18.27
CA SER A 57 7.07 7.29 -17.99
C SER A 57 7.17 5.84 -17.52
N ALA A 58 6.07 5.22 -17.09
CA ALA A 58 6.04 3.84 -16.64
C ALA A 58 6.32 2.87 -17.80
N GLU A 59 7.49 2.23 -17.78
CA GLU A 59 7.91 1.21 -18.76
C GLU A 59 7.19 -0.13 -18.55
N SER A 60 6.81 -0.43 -17.32
CA SER A 60 6.12 -1.64 -16.94
C SER A 60 5.18 -1.37 -15.76
N PHE A 61 4.18 -2.21 -15.60
CA PHE A 61 3.24 -2.11 -14.50
C PHE A 61 3.18 -3.43 -13.76
N ASP A 62 3.25 -3.32 -12.44
CA ASP A 62 3.07 -4.44 -11.53
C ASP A 62 1.72 -5.16 -11.71
N GLN A 63 1.62 -6.36 -11.16
CA GLN A 63 0.35 -7.07 -10.98
C GLN A 63 0.11 -7.35 -9.49
N PRO A 64 -1.16 -7.43 -9.04
CA PRO A 64 -2.43 -7.31 -9.78
C PRO A 64 -2.85 -5.87 -10.13
N LEU A 65 -3.97 -5.70 -10.85
CA LEU A 65 -4.56 -4.37 -11.11
C LEU A 65 -5.06 -3.68 -9.84
N TRP A 66 -5.53 -4.45 -8.88
CA TRP A 66 -5.86 -3.97 -7.55
C TRP A 66 -5.67 -5.09 -6.53
N SER A 67 -5.44 -4.71 -5.28
CA SER A 67 -5.27 -5.62 -4.14
C SER A 67 -6.05 -5.08 -2.96
N ASP A 68 -6.84 -5.94 -2.31
CA ASP A 68 -7.43 -5.64 -1.01
C ASP A 68 -6.31 -5.67 0.04
N ILE A 69 -6.12 -4.57 0.76
CA ILE A 69 -5.16 -4.48 1.88
C ILE A 69 -5.86 -4.23 3.21
N SER A 70 -7.16 -4.58 3.26
CA SER A 70 -8.06 -4.29 4.37
C SER A 70 -7.90 -5.22 5.56
N TYR A 71 -6.79 -5.10 6.30
CA TYR A 71 -6.64 -5.82 7.56
C TYR A 71 -7.14 -5.02 8.77
N VAL A 72 -7.10 -3.68 8.70
CA VAL A 72 -7.63 -2.77 9.73
C VAL A 72 -8.61 -1.78 9.14
N SER A 73 -8.16 -0.92 8.23
CA SER A 73 -9.01 0.00 7.47
C SER A 73 -9.53 -0.70 6.21
N ARG A 74 -10.71 -0.32 5.70
CA ARG A 74 -11.24 -0.88 4.45
C ARG A 74 -10.64 -0.16 3.25
N VAL A 75 -9.46 -0.58 2.83
CA VAL A 75 -8.65 0.09 1.80
C VAL A 75 -8.08 -0.87 0.76
N PHE A 76 -7.91 -0.36 -0.46
CA PHE A 76 -7.46 -1.09 -1.63
C PHE A 76 -6.26 -0.36 -2.27
N ARG A 77 -5.27 -1.13 -2.75
CA ARG A 77 -4.28 -0.64 -3.72
C ARG A 77 -4.87 -0.77 -5.11
N VAL A 78 -4.84 0.29 -5.91
CA VAL A 78 -5.26 0.26 -7.32
C VAL A 78 -4.11 0.77 -8.20
N ASN A 79 -3.73 -0.04 -9.18
CA ASN A 79 -2.62 0.21 -10.08
C ASN A 79 -3.01 1.24 -11.15
N LEU A 80 -2.13 2.18 -11.46
CA LEU A 80 -2.33 3.14 -12.56
C LEU A 80 -2.56 2.47 -13.92
N LYS A 81 -2.14 1.21 -14.09
CA LYS A 81 -2.42 0.38 -15.26
C LYS A 81 -3.90 0.32 -15.64
N VAL A 82 -4.83 0.46 -14.69
CA VAL A 82 -6.28 0.49 -14.98
C VAL A 82 -6.64 1.63 -15.95
N ILE A 83 -5.90 2.74 -15.91
CA ILE A 83 -6.08 3.88 -16.82
C ILE A 83 -5.54 3.54 -18.22
N LYS A 84 -4.35 2.95 -18.32
CA LYS A 84 -3.79 2.48 -19.63
C LYS A 84 -4.68 1.42 -20.29
N MET A 85 -5.40 0.64 -19.49
CA MET A 85 -6.35 -0.36 -19.97
C MET A 85 -7.74 0.23 -20.32
N ASN A 86 -7.93 1.54 -20.19
CA ASN A 86 -9.20 2.24 -20.39
C ASN A 86 -10.35 1.72 -19.50
N LEU A 87 -10.04 1.15 -18.34
CA LEU A 87 -11.07 0.74 -17.37
C LEU A 87 -11.61 1.93 -16.58
N ILE A 88 -10.75 2.92 -16.32
CA ILE A 88 -11.07 4.13 -15.56
C ILE A 88 -10.38 5.32 -16.24
N SER A 89 -11.04 6.48 -16.31
CA SER A 89 -10.43 7.71 -16.80
C SER A 89 -9.38 8.26 -15.82
N LEU A 90 -8.36 8.97 -16.33
CA LEU A 90 -7.38 9.63 -15.47
C LEU A 90 -8.05 10.61 -14.49
N ASP A 91 -9.08 11.32 -14.95
CA ASP A 91 -9.81 12.30 -14.14
C ASP A 91 -10.56 11.65 -12.98
N ASP A 92 -11.27 10.53 -13.22
CA ASP A 92 -12.01 9.83 -12.18
C ASP A 92 -11.06 9.18 -11.17
N TYR A 93 -9.95 8.59 -11.64
CA TYR A 93 -8.90 8.06 -10.78
C TYR A 93 -8.31 9.16 -9.88
N THR A 94 -7.97 10.31 -10.48
CA THR A 94 -7.38 11.45 -9.76
C THR A 94 -8.33 12.00 -8.71
N ARG A 95 -9.60 12.23 -9.08
CA ARG A 95 -10.63 12.74 -8.16
C ARG A 95 -10.83 11.79 -6.97
N ALA A 96 -11.02 10.50 -7.26
CA ALA A 96 -11.19 9.49 -6.21
C ALA A 96 -9.97 9.37 -5.29
N PHE A 97 -8.76 9.51 -5.84
CA PHE A 97 -7.52 9.46 -5.06
C PHE A 97 -7.42 10.66 -4.09
N LEU A 98 -7.75 11.86 -4.56
CA LEU A 98 -7.73 13.08 -3.74
C LEU A 98 -8.81 13.07 -2.67
N ASP A 99 -9.99 12.52 -2.96
CA ASP A 99 -11.03 12.35 -1.97
C ASP A 99 -10.63 11.34 -0.89
N CYS A 100 -9.95 10.26 -1.27
CA CYS A 100 -9.38 9.31 -0.31
C CYS A 100 -8.30 9.96 0.56
N ALA A 101 -7.42 10.80 0.00
CA ALA A 101 -6.33 11.45 0.73
C ALA A 101 -6.79 12.40 1.85
N LYS A 102 -8.06 12.83 1.85
CA LYS A 102 -8.67 13.65 2.91
C LYS A 102 -9.05 12.82 4.15
N ILE A 103 -9.11 11.50 4.03
CA ILE A 103 -9.52 10.59 5.10
C ILE A 103 -8.29 10.24 5.93
N LYS A 104 -8.30 10.64 7.19
CA LYS A 104 -7.22 10.36 8.14
C LYS A 104 -7.45 9.06 8.88
N SER A 105 -6.35 8.38 9.19
CA SER A 105 -6.41 7.22 10.08
C SER A 105 -6.86 7.63 11.49
N THR A 106 -7.55 6.71 12.15
CA THR A 106 -7.94 6.85 13.56
C THR A 106 -6.90 6.28 14.52
N LEU A 107 -5.88 5.56 14.01
CA LEU A 107 -4.88 4.90 14.83
C LEU A 107 -3.76 5.85 15.23
N THR A 108 -3.44 5.84 16.51
CA THR A 108 -2.30 6.56 17.06
C THR A 108 -0.99 5.82 16.77
N SER A 109 0.12 6.56 16.83
CA SER A 109 1.48 6.00 16.75
C SER A 109 1.73 4.83 17.71
N VAL A 110 1.15 4.90 18.91
CA VAL A 110 1.30 3.86 19.94
C VAL A 110 0.55 2.59 19.56
N GLU A 111 -0.65 2.73 19.00
CA GLU A 111 -1.42 1.59 18.53
C GLU A 111 -0.77 0.96 17.30
N TRP A 112 -0.26 1.77 16.36
CA TRP A 112 0.51 1.28 15.22
C TRP A 112 1.70 0.41 15.65
N SER A 113 2.50 0.85 16.64
CA SER A 113 3.63 0.05 17.13
C SER A 113 3.20 -1.33 17.65
N ARG A 114 2.03 -1.45 18.28
CA ARG A 114 1.50 -2.75 18.73
C ARG A 114 1.05 -3.62 17.56
N GLU A 115 0.38 -3.02 16.59
CA GLU A 115 -0.05 -3.72 15.36
C GLU A 115 1.16 -4.24 14.58
N TRP A 116 2.24 -3.44 14.48
CA TRP A 116 3.48 -3.86 13.84
C TRP A 116 4.20 -4.98 14.60
N GLN A 117 4.22 -4.95 15.94
CA GLN A 117 4.77 -6.05 16.73
C GLN A 117 4.02 -7.37 16.48
N GLY A 118 2.69 -7.33 16.45
CA GLY A 118 1.89 -8.52 16.12
C GLY A 118 2.14 -9.03 14.69
N ALA A 119 2.38 -8.14 13.74
CA ALA A 119 2.77 -8.51 12.39
C ALA A 119 4.17 -9.15 12.34
N LEU A 120 5.15 -8.63 13.09
CA LEU A 120 6.49 -9.21 13.14
C LEU A 120 6.50 -10.64 13.68
N GLU A 121 5.65 -10.95 14.66
CA GLU A 121 5.48 -12.33 15.14
C GLU A 121 4.94 -13.23 14.02
N LEU A 122 3.91 -12.79 13.29
CA LEU A 122 3.35 -13.52 12.14
C LEU A 122 4.39 -13.74 11.04
N ILE A 123 5.12 -12.69 10.67
CA ILE A 123 6.15 -12.75 9.63
C ILE A 123 7.30 -13.67 10.10
N GLY A 124 7.65 -13.66 11.38
CA GLY A 124 8.63 -14.59 11.97
C GLY A 124 8.23 -16.07 11.87
N GLU A 125 6.93 -16.37 11.95
CA GLU A 125 6.38 -17.71 11.67
C GLU A 125 6.49 -18.09 10.19
N MET A 126 6.46 -17.10 9.29
CA MET A 126 6.63 -17.24 7.84
C MET A 126 8.11 -17.31 7.44
N ARG A 127 8.83 -18.39 7.80
CA ARG A 127 10.23 -18.73 7.38
C ARG A 127 11.00 -17.65 6.57
N LEU A 128 11.36 -16.54 7.21
CA LEU A 128 12.10 -15.44 6.59
C LEU A 128 13.60 -15.69 6.45
N THR A 129 14.25 -14.91 5.60
CA THR A 129 15.71 -14.91 5.44
C THR A 129 16.42 -14.15 6.58
N ASN A 130 17.74 -14.35 6.74
CA ASN A 130 18.53 -13.65 7.77
C ASN A 130 18.68 -12.14 7.50
N ALA A 131 18.65 -11.71 6.23
CA ALA A 131 18.74 -10.30 5.87
C ALA A 131 17.51 -9.50 6.37
N ASP A 132 16.34 -10.14 6.37
CA ASP A 132 15.12 -9.56 6.93
C ASP A 132 15.25 -9.35 8.44
N ARG A 133 15.96 -10.22 9.17
CA ARG A 133 16.11 -10.13 10.64
C ARG A 133 16.92 -8.92 11.10
N ASP A 134 18.01 -8.57 10.39
CA ASP A 134 18.82 -7.38 10.71
C ASP A 134 18.11 -6.08 10.32
N GLU A 135 17.25 -6.14 9.31
CA GLU A 135 16.35 -5.03 8.94
C GLU A 135 15.27 -4.86 10.02
N ILE A 136 14.64 -5.96 10.48
CA ILE A 136 13.68 -6.00 11.60
C ILE A 136 14.28 -5.33 12.84
N ALA A 137 15.49 -5.72 13.23
CA ALA A 137 16.15 -5.20 14.44
C ALA A 137 16.36 -3.67 14.37
N ARG A 138 16.76 -3.15 13.20
CA ARG A 138 16.94 -1.70 12.97
C ARG A 138 15.62 -0.94 12.93
N THR A 139 14.59 -1.52 12.31
CA THR A 139 13.22 -0.95 12.27
C THR A 139 12.59 -0.91 13.67
N LEU A 140 12.88 -1.91 14.52
CA LEU A 140 12.43 -1.97 15.92
C LEU A 140 13.20 -1.04 16.87
N GLU A 141 14.53 -0.90 16.71
CA GLU A 141 15.33 0.05 17.49
C GLU A 141 14.95 1.51 17.21
N ALA A 142 14.47 1.79 16.00
CA ALA A 142 13.78 3.03 15.68
C ALA A 142 12.36 3.02 16.31
N ALA A 143 12.29 3.08 17.64
CA ALA A 143 11.09 2.95 18.49
C ALA A 143 9.95 3.97 18.24
N SER A 144 9.96 4.67 17.11
CA SER A 144 9.17 5.87 16.80
C SER A 144 8.63 5.89 15.37
N LEU A 145 8.58 4.77 14.63
CA LEU A 145 8.18 4.80 13.22
C LEU A 145 6.69 5.14 13.06
N THR A 146 6.42 6.43 12.89
CA THR A 146 5.14 7.06 12.53
C THR A 146 5.09 7.46 11.06
N LEU A 147 6.13 7.10 10.30
CA LEU A 147 6.33 7.56 8.94
C LEU A 147 6.23 6.39 7.96
N PRO A 148 5.70 6.64 6.75
CA PRO A 148 5.67 5.65 5.70
C PRO A 148 7.10 5.32 5.24
N MET A 149 7.45 4.04 5.20
CA MET A 149 8.69 3.60 4.56
C MET A 149 8.56 3.65 3.03
N HIS A 150 9.68 3.85 2.35
CA HIS A 150 9.76 3.64 0.90
C HIS A 150 9.93 2.14 0.61
N HIS A 151 9.44 1.71 -0.56
CA HIS A 151 9.73 0.36 -1.04
C HIS A 151 11.24 0.14 -1.13
N SER A 152 11.66 -1.10 -0.87
CA SER A 152 13.05 -1.51 -1.04
C SER A 152 13.48 -1.32 -2.50
N LYS A 153 14.78 -1.11 -2.73
CA LYS A 153 15.32 -0.95 -4.09
C LYS A 153 14.99 -2.19 -4.95
N GLN A 154 15.15 -3.38 -4.37
CA GLN A 154 14.83 -4.65 -5.02
C GLN A 154 13.36 -4.73 -5.43
N TYR A 155 12.43 -4.32 -4.57
CA TYR A 155 11.01 -4.32 -4.88
C TYR A 155 10.69 -3.37 -6.04
N LYS A 156 11.24 -2.15 -6.02
CA LYS A 156 11.03 -1.17 -7.10
C LYS A 156 11.55 -1.68 -8.44
N GLU A 157 12.77 -2.23 -8.46
CA GLU A 157 13.39 -2.75 -9.68
C GLU A 157 12.66 -3.98 -10.22
N ARG A 158 12.13 -4.84 -9.34
CA ARG A 158 11.49 -6.10 -9.76
C ARG A 158 10.04 -5.91 -10.21
N TYR A 159 9.30 -5.03 -9.54
CA TYR A 159 7.84 -4.96 -9.69
C TYR A 159 7.35 -3.64 -10.28
N ASN A 160 8.13 -2.56 -10.17
CA ASN A 160 7.75 -1.22 -10.60
C ASN A 160 6.32 -0.82 -10.13
N PRO A 161 6.10 -0.70 -8.80
CA PRO A 161 4.77 -0.52 -8.24
C PRO A 161 4.22 0.88 -8.49
N HIS A 162 3.10 0.95 -9.21
CA HIS A 162 2.38 2.18 -9.54
C HIS A 162 0.98 2.19 -8.91
N TYR A 163 0.89 1.88 -7.61
CA TYR A 163 -0.39 1.84 -6.89
C TYR A 163 -0.71 3.16 -6.21
N ARG A 164 -2.01 3.45 -6.07
CA ARG A 164 -2.55 4.41 -5.08
C ARG A 164 -3.54 3.72 -4.16
N ILE A 165 -3.74 4.30 -2.98
CA ILE A 165 -4.65 3.77 -1.97
C ILE A 165 -6.01 4.44 -2.10
N PHE A 166 -7.07 3.64 -2.06
CA PHE A 166 -8.46 4.05 -2.09
C PHE A 166 -9.21 3.39 -0.94
N THR A 167 -10.18 4.07 -0.32
CA THR A 167 -11.09 3.34 0.58
C THR A 167 -12.01 2.44 -0.22
N LYS A 168 -12.70 1.54 0.48
CA LYS A 168 -13.73 0.69 -0.13
C LYS A 168 -14.78 1.51 -0.87
N GLU A 169 -15.18 2.65 -0.33
CA GLU A 169 -16.20 3.52 -0.93
C GLU A 169 -15.70 4.10 -2.26
N GLN A 170 -14.49 4.69 -2.30
CA GLN A 170 -13.94 5.20 -3.56
C GLN A 170 -13.60 4.08 -4.54
N PHE A 171 -13.05 2.97 -4.08
CA PHE A 171 -12.81 1.79 -4.91
C PHE A 171 -14.11 1.31 -5.57
N SER A 172 -15.17 1.14 -4.78
CA SER A 172 -16.46 0.70 -5.31
C SER A 172 -17.03 1.71 -6.31
N ALA A 173 -16.93 3.01 -6.03
CA ALA A 173 -17.41 4.05 -6.94
C ALA A 173 -16.65 4.05 -8.28
N LEU A 174 -15.34 3.82 -8.28
CA LEU A 174 -14.51 3.76 -9.48
C LEU A 174 -14.93 2.62 -10.43
N PHE A 175 -15.25 1.45 -9.87
CA PHE A 175 -15.59 0.25 -10.65
C PHE A 175 -17.11 -0.01 -10.76
N ALA A 176 -17.96 0.82 -10.14
CA ALA A 176 -19.42 0.67 -10.21
C ALA A 176 -20.03 1.25 -11.51
N TYR A 177 -19.29 2.09 -12.25
CA TYR A 177 -19.76 2.72 -13.49
C TYR A 177 -19.71 1.79 -14.72
N GLU A 178 -19.25 0.55 -14.59
CA GLU A 178 -19.39 -0.48 -15.63
C GLU A 178 -20.71 -1.26 -15.51
N ARG A 179 -21.85 -0.57 -15.63
CA ARG A 179 -23.14 -1.18 -15.98
C ARG A 179 -23.86 -0.40 -17.07
#